data_AF-A0A517TYE2-F1
#
_entry.id   AF-A0A517TYE2-F1
#
_cell.length_a   1.000
_cell.length_b   1.000
_cell.length_c   1.000
_cell.angle_alpha   90.00
_cell.angle_beta   90.00
_cell.angle_gamma   90.00
#
_symmetry.space_group_name_H-M   'P 1'
#
loop_
_entity.id
_entity.type
_entity.pdbx_description
1 polymer ?
#
loop_
_entity_poly.entity_id
_entity_poly.type
_entity_poly.pdbx_seq_one_letter_code
_entity_poly.pdbx_strand_id
1 'polypeptide(L)'
;MKLFRHLRLRFSIRALLVSIAAAAIFLAYHVHWIVQRREFFRTQTVAAFEARAAPATPAPGLLALFGERGFTQIAMNSNLPKAEYARVMSYFPEAALADFCFYNEPIIE
;
A
#
# COMPACT_ATOMS: atom_id res chain seq x y z
N MET A 1 -28.59 -24.37 15.70
CA MET A 1 -27.27 -23.75 15.94
C MET A 1 -26.58 -24.36 17.18
N LYS A 2 -26.19 -25.65 17.15
CA LYS A 2 -25.54 -26.36 18.28
C LYS A 2 -24.00 -26.41 18.19
N LEU A 3 -23.40 -25.83 17.15
CA LEU A 3 -21.97 -25.98 16.86
C LEU A 3 -21.05 -25.28 17.89
N PHE A 4 -21.52 -24.22 18.56
CA PHE A 4 -20.69 -23.42 19.46
C PHE A 4 -20.57 -23.96 20.90
N ARG A 5 -21.28 -25.03 21.27
CA ARG A 5 -21.29 -25.53 22.66
C ARG A 5 -20.03 -26.29 23.06
N HIS A 6 -19.22 -26.73 22.10
CA HIS A 6 -17.98 -27.49 22.34
C HIS A 6 -16.69 -26.67 22.22
N LEU A 7 -16.77 -25.39 21.83
CA LEU A 7 -15.63 -24.48 21.86
C LEU A 7 -15.40 -23.92 23.27
N ARG A 8 -15.12 -24.81 24.23
CA ARG A 8 -14.43 -24.39 25.46
C ARG A 8 -12.97 -24.17 25.10
N LEU A 9 -12.67 -23.03 24.49
CA LEU A 9 -11.30 -22.56 24.26
C LEU A 9 -10.64 -22.38 25.62
N ARG A 10 -9.97 -23.42 26.12
CA ARG A 10 -9.00 -23.30 27.20
C ARG A 10 -7.79 -22.58 26.62
N PHE A 11 -7.89 -21.25 26.53
CA PHE A 11 -6.77 -20.41 26.14
C PHE A 11 -5.66 -20.59 27.16
N SER A 12 -4.67 -21.42 26.82
CA SER A 12 -3.41 -21.46 27.55
C SER A 12 -2.73 -20.10 27.38
N ILE A 13 -2.08 -19.61 28.44
CA ILE A 13 -1.22 -18.42 28.39
C ILE A 13 -0.24 -18.51 27.21
N ARG A 14 0.22 -19.72 26.87
CA ARG A 14 1.09 -19.96 25.70
C ARG A 14 0.42 -19.56 24.38
N ALA A 15 -0.86 -19.93 24.18
CA ALA A 15 -1.59 -19.58 22.97
C ALA A 15 -1.82 -18.06 22.87
N LEU A 16 -2.05 -17.39 24.01
CA LEU A 16 -2.17 -15.94 24.05
C LEU A 16 -0.86 -15.26 23.63
N LEU A 17 0.29 -15.70 24.17
CA LEU A 17 1.59 -15.15 23.82
C LEU A 17 1.91 -15.32 22.34
N VAL A 18 1.65 -16.49 21.77
CA VAL A 18 1.83 -16.74 20.33
C VAL A 18 0.92 -15.84 19.50
N SER A 19 -0.33 -15.64 19.92
CA SER A 19 -1.28 -14.78 19.21
C SER A 19 -0.84 -13.31 19.22
N ILE A 20 -0.36 -12.81 20.36
CA ILE A 20 0.17 -11.44 20.49
C ILE A 20 1.42 -11.28 19.63
N ALA A 21 2.34 -12.25 19.63
CA ALA A 21 3.53 -12.20 18.80
C ALA A 21 3.19 -12.18 17.30
N ALA A 22 2.23 -13.01 16.87
CA ALA A 22 1.74 -13.01 15.50
C ALA A 22 1.10 -11.67 15.12
N ALA A 23 0.27 -11.09 16.00
CA ALA A 23 -0.32 -9.77 15.80
C ALA A 23 0.75 -8.67 15.71
N ALA A 24 1.80 -8.73 16.53
CA ALA A 24 2.91 -7.78 16.48
C ALA A 24 3.69 -7.85 15.16
N ILE A 25 4.01 -9.07 14.68
CA ILE A 25 4.67 -9.27 13.37
C ILE A 25 3.79 -8.74 12.24
N PHE A 26 2.49 -9.03 12.30
CA PHE A 26 1.52 -8.57 11.31
C PHE A 26 1.44 -7.03 11.26
N LEU A 27 1.40 -6.36 12.42
CA LEU A 27 1.43 -4.90 12.49
C LEU A 27 2.76 -4.33 11.99
N ALA A 28 3.89 -4.95 12.34
CA ALA A 28 5.21 -4.53 11.86
C ALA A 28 5.31 -4.60 10.32
N TYR A 29 4.73 -5.64 9.71
CA TYR A 29 4.65 -5.76 8.26
C TYR A 29 3.86 -4.61 7.63
N HIS A 30 2.69 -4.26 8.19
CA HIS A 30 1.89 -3.12 7.70
C HIS A 30 2.60 -1.78 7.86
N VAL A 31 3.25 -1.54 9.01
CA VAL A 31 4.03 -0.30 9.23
C VAL A 31 5.18 -0.21 8.22
N HIS A 32 5.89 -1.32 7.97
CA HIS A 32 6.96 -1.35 6.97
C HIS A 32 6.44 -1.00 5.57
N TRP A 33 5.29 -1.55 5.18
CA TRP A 33 4.65 -1.23 3.90
C TRP A 33 4.28 0.26 3.78
N ILE A 34 3.75 0.86 4.85
CA ILE A 34 3.44 2.31 4.88
C ILE A 34 4.71 3.14 4.69
N VAL A 35 5.81 2.79 5.37
CA VAL A 35 7.09 3.48 5.22
C VAL A 35 7.59 3.41 3.78
N GLN A 36 7.52 2.25 3.13
CA GLN A 36 7.91 2.10 1.73
C GLN A 36 7.10 3.00 0.78
N ARG A 37 5.77 3.09 0.98
CA ARG A 37 4.90 3.99 0.19
C ARG A 37 5.29 5.45 0.37
N ARG A 38 5.52 5.89 1.61
CA ARG A 38 5.91 7.27 1.91
C ARG A 38 7.29 7.62 1.38
N GLU A 39 8.24 6.70 1.50
CA GLU A 39 9.60 6.89 0.97
C GLU A 39 9.60 6.97 -0.57
N PHE A 40 8.75 6.17 -1.22
CA PHE A 40 8.54 6.26 -2.67
C PHE A 40 8.07 7.66 -3.11
N PHE A 41 7.14 8.29 -2.40
CA PHE A 41 6.73 9.67 -2.71
C PHE A 41 7.80 10.70 -2.33
N ARG A 42 8.53 10.49 -1.23
CA ARG A 42 9.59 11.41 -0.78
C ARG A 42 10.76 11.48 -1.77
N THR A 43 11.09 10.37 -2.42
CA THR A 43 12.21 10.30 -3.37
C THR A 43 11.92 10.96 -4.72
N GLN A 44 10.70 11.46 -4.96
CA GLN A 44 10.28 12.23 -6.15
C GLN A 44 10.60 11.58 -7.52
N THR A 45 10.96 10.30 -7.55
CA THR A 45 11.26 9.57 -8.80
C THR A 45 10.04 9.45 -9.71
N VAL A 46 8.84 9.69 -9.16
CA VAL A 46 7.56 9.48 -9.82
C VAL A 46 6.64 10.63 -9.40
N ALA A 47 6.23 11.46 -10.37
CA ALA A 47 5.17 12.42 -10.14
C ALA A 47 3.88 11.62 -9.95
N ALA A 48 3.51 11.37 -8.70
CA ALA A 48 2.21 10.84 -8.38
C ALA A 48 1.19 11.90 -8.77
N PHE A 49 0.72 11.84 -10.01
CA PHE A 49 -0.49 12.52 -10.41
C PHE A 49 -1.60 11.86 -9.59
N GLU A 50 -1.83 12.39 -8.38
CA GLU A 50 -3.17 12.37 -7.81
C GLU A 50 -4.03 12.91 -8.96
N ALA A 51 -4.77 12.02 -9.62
CA ALA A 51 -5.79 12.40 -10.56
C ALA A 51 -6.73 13.28 -9.74
N ARG A 52 -6.50 14.59 -9.76
CA ARG A 52 -7.16 15.63 -8.95
C ARG A 52 -8.68 15.64 -9.12
N ALA A 53 -9.20 14.83 -10.04
CA ALA A 53 -10.60 14.66 -10.38
C ALA A 53 -11.17 13.26 -10.08
N ALA A 54 -10.37 12.27 -9.67
CA ALA A 54 -10.88 10.94 -9.33
C ALA A 54 -11.36 10.91 -7.86
N PRO A 55 -12.50 10.27 -7.55
CA PRO A 55 -12.93 10.09 -6.17
C PRO A 55 -11.82 9.37 -5.39
N ALA A 56 -11.57 9.80 -4.15
CA ALA A 56 -10.56 9.22 -3.29
C ALA A 56 -10.82 7.71 -3.13
N THR A 57 -10.03 6.89 -3.80
CA THR A 57 -10.12 5.44 -3.65
C THR A 57 -9.53 5.09 -2.29
N PRO A 58 -10.27 4.40 -1.40
CA PRO A 58 -9.71 4.00 -0.11
C PRO A 58 -8.53 3.04 -0.32
N ALA A 59 -7.48 3.20 0.48
CA ALA A 59 -6.36 2.25 0.44
C ALA A 59 -6.84 0.84 0.81
N PRO A 60 -6.27 -0.22 0.22
CA PRO A 60 -6.77 -1.58 0.42
C PRO A 60 -6.61 -2.05 1.88
N GLY A 61 -7.68 -2.66 2.40
CA GLY A 61 -7.68 -3.37 3.68
C GLY A 61 -7.35 -2.48 4.89
N LEU A 62 -6.36 -2.90 5.67
CA LEU A 62 -5.96 -2.19 6.90
C LEU A 62 -5.25 -0.86 6.65
N LEU A 63 -4.71 -0.63 5.45
CA LEU A 63 -4.08 0.64 5.13
C LEU A 63 -5.06 1.81 5.24
N ALA A 64 -6.31 1.63 4.77
CA ALA A 64 -7.35 2.63 4.95
C ALA A 64 -7.66 2.89 6.44
N LEU A 65 -7.56 1.86 7.29
CA LEU A 65 -7.78 2.00 8.74
C LEU A 65 -6.68 2.82 9.41
N PHE A 66 -5.46 2.82 8.86
CA PHE A 66 -4.36 3.68 9.30
C PHE A 66 -4.41 5.10 8.70
N GLY A 67 -5.46 5.45 7.98
CA GLY A 67 -5.63 6.78 7.37
C GLY A 67 -4.77 7.01 6.12
N GLU A 68 -4.20 5.95 5.54
CA GLU A 68 -3.48 6.06 4.27
C GLU A 68 -4.45 6.30 3.12
N ARG A 69 -4.03 7.14 2.17
CA ARG A 69 -4.77 7.39 0.94
C ARG A 69 -4.49 6.28 -0.07
N GLY A 70 -5.55 5.83 -0.75
CA GLY A 70 -5.40 4.99 -1.93
C GLY A 70 -5.20 5.86 -3.17
N PHE A 71 -4.53 5.28 -4.17
CA PHE A 71 -4.26 5.93 -5.44
C PHE A 71 -4.93 5.15 -6.55
N THR A 72 -5.68 5.82 -7.41
CA THR A 72 -6.31 5.17 -8.57
C THR A 72 -5.29 4.95 -9.69
N GLN A 73 -4.37 5.90 -9.85
CA GLN A 73 -3.32 5.83 -10.87
C GLN A 73 -2.01 6.39 -10.33
N ILE A 74 -0.91 5.80 -10.80
CA ILE A 74 0.46 6.30 -10.57
C ILE A 74 1.11 6.50 -11.93
N ALA A 75 1.44 7.76 -12.24
CA ALA A 75 2.11 8.14 -13.47
C ALA A 75 3.61 7.92 -13.33
N MET A 76 4.15 6.93 -14.04
CA MET A 76 5.59 6.64 -14.03
C MET A 76 6.30 7.22 -15.25
N ASN A 77 7.56 7.59 -15.05
CA ASN A 77 8.46 7.98 -16.13
C ASN A 77 8.70 6.76 -17.03
N SER A 78 8.37 6.89 -18.32
CA SER A 78 8.53 5.82 -19.31
C SER A 78 9.97 5.29 -19.46
N ASN A 79 10.97 6.02 -18.94
CA ASN A 79 12.37 5.62 -18.95
C ASN A 79 12.78 4.73 -17.76
N LEU A 80 11.87 4.44 -16.83
CA LEU A 80 12.16 3.57 -15.67
C LEU A 80 12.45 2.12 -16.13
N PRO A 81 13.42 1.42 -15.54
CA PRO A 81 13.64 0.01 -15.83
C PRO A 81 12.43 -0.83 -15.39
N LYS A 82 12.05 -1.83 -16.19
CA LYS A 82 10.90 -2.72 -15.91
C LYS A 82 10.92 -3.38 -14.53
N ALA A 83 12.10 -3.61 -13.96
CA ALA A 83 12.24 -4.14 -12.59
C ALA A 83 11.66 -3.18 -11.55
N GLU A 84 11.78 -1.87 -11.78
CA GLU A 84 11.27 -0.85 -10.89
C GLU A 84 9.75 -0.74 -10.97
N TYR A 85 9.16 -0.91 -12.17
CA TYR A 85 7.71 -1.04 -12.34
C TYR A 85 7.11 -2.15 -11.48
N ALA A 86 7.74 -3.34 -11.49
CA ALA A 86 7.29 -4.46 -10.67
C ALA A 86 7.38 -4.15 -9.16
N ARG A 87 8.42 -3.42 -8.75
CA ARG A 87 8.59 -2.96 -7.36
C ARG A 87 7.50 -1.97 -6.97
N VAL A 88 7.18 -0.99 -7.80
CA VAL A 88 6.11 -0.01 -7.54
C VAL A 88 4.75 -0.70 -7.48
N MET A 89 4.48 -1.63 -8.40
CA MET A 89 3.23 -2.41 -8.39
C MET A 89 3.06 -3.19 -7.08
N SER A 90 4.16 -3.65 -6.47
CA SER A 90 4.10 -4.33 -5.17
C SER A 90 3.69 -3.41 -4.02
N TYR A 91 3.98 -2.11 -4.11
CA TYR A 91 3.63 -1.12 -3.07
C TYR A 91 2.21 -0.57 -3.22
N PHE A 92 1.71 -0.53 -4.46
CA PHE A 92 0.41 0.04 -4.83
C PHE A 92 -0.39 -0.93 -5.70
N PRO A 93 -0.77 -2.11 -5.18
CA PRO A 93 -1.55 -3.09 -5.94
C PRO A 93 -2.94 -2.56 -6.34
N GLU A 94 -3.43 -1.51 -5.69
CA GLU A 94 -4.70 -0.85 -6.01
C GLU A 94 -4.60 0.14 -7.19
N ALA A 95 -3.40 0.59 -7.54
CA ALA A 95 -3.22 1.65 -8.52
C ALA A 95 -2.97 1.06 -9.92
N ALA A 96 -3.65 1.61 -10.93
CA ALA A 96 -3.27 1.36 -12.31
C ALA A 96 -2.01 2.17 -12.65
N LEU A 97 -1.06 1.54 -13.33
CA LEU A 97 0.15 2.21 -13.79
C LEU A 97 -0.14 2.85 -15.15
N ALA A 98 0.09 4.16 -15.24
CA ALA A 98 0.01 4.89 -16.50
C ALA A 98 1.42 5.33 -16.90
N ASP A 99 1.86 4.93 -18.08
CA ASP A 99 3.11 5.44 -18.65
C ASP A 99 2.88 6.88 -19.10
N PHE A 100 3.56 7.82 -18.45
CA PHE A 100 3.60 9.19 -18.93
C PHE A 100 4.90 9.38 -19.70
N CYS A 101 4.78 9.52 -21.02
CA CYS A 101 5.79 10.21 -21.79
C CYS A 101 5.68 11.69 -21.42
N PHE A 102 6.59 12.20 -20.60
CA PHE A 102 6.76 13.65 -20.47
C PHE A 102 7.15 14.16 -21.86
N TYR A 103 6.20 14.75 -22.58
CA TYR A 103 6.55 15.77 -23.55
C TYR A 103 7.11 16.91 -22.71
N ASN A 104 8.45 16.98 -22.65
CA ASN A 104 9.17 18.16 -22.19
C ASN A 104 8.84 19.28 -23.19
N GLU A 105 7.65 19.87 -23.06
CA GLU A 105 7.39 21.17 -23.65
C GLU A 105 8.32 22.13 -22.89
N PRO A 106 9.32 22.73 -23.56
CA PRO A 106 10.19 23.69 -22.89
C PRO A 106 9.30 24.80 -22.34
N ILE A 107 9.45 25.10 -21.06
CA ILE A 107 8.81 26.27 -20.46
C ILE A 107 9.47 27.47 -21.14
N ILE A 108 8.80 28.05 -22.14
CA ILE A 108 9.21 29.30 -22.76
C ILE A 108 8.83 30.40 -21.75
N GLU A 109 9.82 30.93 -21.05
CA GLU A 109 9.72 32.16 -20.25
C GLU A 109 9.50 33.40 -21.13
#